data_AF-A0A0A9DIC5-F1
#
_entry.id   AF-A0A0A9DIC5-F1
#
_cell.length_a   1.000
_cell.length_b   1.000
_cell.length_c   1.000
_cell.angle_alpha   90.00
_cell.angle_beta   90.00
_cell.angle_gamma   90.00
#
_symmetry.space_group_name_H-M   'P 1'
#
loop_
_entity.id
_entity.type
_entity.pdbx_description
1 polymer ?
#
loop_
_entity_poly.entity_id
_entity_poly.type
_entity_poly.pdbx_seq_one_letter_code
_entity_poly.pdbx_strand_id
1 'polypeptide(L)'
;MWHVRAEIAPAILLVVDFGGWYKLDSKSASRNSSHMIQHTQVSLLKDVIVPYTHLLPTLHLSENKDRPTLLYFKGARHRHRGGLVREKLWDLLGNEPDIVMEEGFPNATGREQSIKGMRTSEFCLHPAGDTPTSCRLFDAIANLCIPVIVSDEVELPYEGMIDYTEFSIFVSVSNALRPEWLTNYLRNISKQQKDEFRKNLAHVQPIFEYDTSYSGSTGPAPPDGAVNYTWKKIRQKLPMIQEAVIREKQKPDGTSIPLRCHCT
;
A
#
# COMPACT_ATOMS: atom_id res chain seq x y z
N MET A 1 14.33 -12.73 26.61
CA MET A 1 13.94 -12.09 25.33
C MET A 1 14.46 -12.80 24.08
N TRP A 2 15.61 -13.48 24.12
CA TRP A 2 16.11 -14.23 22.96
C TRP A 2 15.26 -15.49 22.64
N HIS A 3 14.76 -16.19 23.66
CA HIS A 3 13.85 -17.34 23.49
C HIS A 3 12.57 -16.98 22.72
N VAL A 4 11.93 -15.86 23.06
CA VAL A 4 10.73 -15.36 22.37
C VAL A 4 11.01 -15.06 20.88
N ARG A 5 12.21 -14.59 20.54
CA ARG A 5 12.60 -14.34 19.13
C ARG A 5 12.78 -15.62 18.33
N ALA A 6 13.24 -16.71 18.96
CA ALA A 6 13.36 -18.02 18.30
C ALA A 6 11.97 -18.67 18.08
N GLU A 7 11.04 -18.50 19.01
CA GLU A 7 9.68 -19.05 18.92
C GLU A 7 8.79 -18.36 17.87
N ILE A 8 9.02 -17.07 17.59
CA ILE A 8 8.25 -16.31 16.58
C ILE A 8 8.87 -16.44 15.17
N ALA A 9 10.12 -16.89 15.06
CA ALA A 9 10.80 -17.06 13.78
C ALA A 9 10.01 -17.89 12.72
N PRO A 10 9.32 -19.00 13.07
CA PRO A 10 8.51 -19.76 12.13
C PRO A 10 7.07 -19.23 11.95
N ALA A 11 6.65 -18.18 12.67
CA ALA A 11 5.30 -17.64 12.56
C ALA A 11 5.13 -16.78 11.31
N ILE A 12 3.93 -16.82 10.73
CA ILE A 12 3.46 -15.85 9.72
C ILE A 12 2.77 -14.71 10.47
N LEU A 13 3.28 -13.50 10.31
CA LEU A 13 2.66 -12.29 10.83
C LEU A 13 1.77 -11.67 9.77
N LEU A 14 0.60 -11.19 10.21
CA LEU A 14 -0.25 -10.31 9.43
C LEU A 14 0.14 -8.88 9.77
N VAL A 15 0.58 -8.12 8.77
CA VAL A 15 1.05 -6.74 8.94
C VAL A 15 0.30 -5.81 8.00
N VAL A 16 -0.03 -4.61 8.45
CA VAL A 16 -0.65 -3.59 7.58
C VAL A 16 0.38 -2.91 6.68
N ASP A 17 1.64 -2.94 7.09
CA ASP A 17 2.80 -2.55 6.32
C ASP A 17 4.12 -3.00 6.98
N PHE A 18 5.22 -2.84 6.24
CA PHE A 18 6.59 -2.94 6.74
C PHE A 18 7.27 -1.55 6.86
N GLY A 19 6.53 -0.45 6.63
CA GLY A 19 7.05 0.90 6.57
C GLY A 19 7.26 1.51 7.95
N GLY A 20 8.52 1.57 8.33
CA GLY A 20 8.98 1.96 9.66
C GLY A 20 10.10 1.05 10.16
N TRP A 21 10.23 -0.13 9.57
CA TRP A 21 11.15 -1.17 10.03
C TRP A 21 12.43 -1.30 9.20
N TYR A 22 12.44 -0.81 7.95
CA TYR A 22 13.53 -1.01 6.99
C TYR A 22 14.38 0.22 6.62
N LYS A 23 14.04 1.42 7.10
CA LYS A 23 14.80 2.63 6.74
C LYS A 23 15.93 2.90 7.74
N LEU A 24 17.17 2.97 7.22
CA LEU A 24 18.35 3.45 7.95
C LEU A 24 18.01 4.73 8.72
N ASP A 25 18.23 4.70 10.04
CA ASP A 25 18.00 5.86 10.90
C ASP A 25 19.00 6.96 10.46
N SER A 26 18.54 7.98 9.73
CA SER A 26 19.40 9.05 9.19
C SER A 26 20.09 9.90 10.26
N LYS A 27 19.79 9.66 11.55
CA LYS A 27 20.49 10.24 12.70
C LYS A 27 21.76 9.49 13.10
N SER A 28 22.08 8.34 12.50
CA SER A 28 23.34 7.61 12.77
C SER A 28 24.52 8.08 11.92
N ALA A 29 24.32 9.04 11.01
CA ALA A 29 25.33 9.51 10.06
C ALA A 29 26.59 10.17 10.70
N SER A 30 26.67 10.29 12.02
CA SER A 30 27.86 10.77 12.74
C SER A 30 28.65 9.68 13.48
N ARG A 31 28.31 8.39 13.32
CA ARG A 31 29.12 7.29 13.87
C ARG A 31 29.37 6.24 12.80
N ASN A 32 30.64 5.88 12.60
CA ASN A 32 31.12 4.75 11.78
C ASN A 32 30.55 3.41 12.30
N SER A 33 29.26 3.19 12.09
CA SER A 33 28.52 2.01 12.48
C SER A 33 27.46 1.78 11.42
N SER A 34 27.80 0.95 10.43
CA SER A 34 26.89 0.42 9.42
C SER A 34 25.92 -0.60 10.01
N HIS A 35 25.43 -0.39 11.22
CA HIS A 35 24.41 -1.23 11.82
C HIS A 35 23.05 -0.77 11.30
N MET A 36 22.60 -1.40 10.20
CA MET A 36 21.17 -1.55 9.96
C MET A 36 20.56 -2.15 11.23
N ILE A 37 19.62 -1.44 11.85
CA ILE A 37 18.80 -2.05 12.90
C ILE A 37 17.94 -3.08 12.19
N GLN A 38 18.38 -4.33 12.19
CA GLN A 38 17.54 -5.45 11.79
C GLN A 38 16.43 -5.57 12.84
N HIS A 39 15.27 -5.00 12.55
CA HIS A 39 14.06 -5.40 13.24
C HIS A 39 13.69 -6.80 12.73
N THR A 40 14.33 -7.82 13.32
CA THR A 40 14.27 -9.25 12.97
C THR A 40 12.88 -9.89 13.13
N GLN A 41 11.80 -9.11 13.20
CA GLN A 41 10.47 -9.62 13.52
C GLN A 41 9.61 -9.83 12.28
N VAL A 42 9.84 -9.07 11.20
CA VAL A 42 9.01 -9.06 9.99
C VAL A 42 9.85 -9.33 8.73
N SER A 43 9.32 -10.10 7.77
CA SER A 43 9.99 -10.52 6.54
C SER A 43 9.00 -10.73 5.41
N LEU A 44 9.27 -10.09 4.26
CA LEU A 44 8.49 -10.22 3.02
C LEU A 44 8.36 -11.65 2.52
N LEU A 45 9.35 -12.49 2.84
CA LEU A 45 9.36 -13.87 2.40
C LEU A 45 8.23 -14.65 3.07
N LYS A 46 8.04 -14.48 4.39
CA LYS A 46 7.11 -15.28 5.19
C LYS A 46 5.84 -14.56 5.61
N ASP A 47 5.89 -13.25 5.85
CA ASP A 47 4.78 -12.48 6.40
C ASP A 47 3.84 -11.97 5.32
N VAL A 48 2.62 -11.66 5.70
CA VAL A 48 1.55 -11.26 4.78
C VAL A 48 1.14 -9.83 5.07
N ILE A 49 1.25 -8.98 4.04
CA ILE A 49 0.67 -7.64 4.07
C ILE A 49 -0.84 -7.77 3.89
N VAL A 50 -1.60 -7.26 4.84
CA VAL A 50 -3.06 -7.19 4.79
C VAL A 50 -3.50 -5.75 4.47
N PRO A 51 -4.57 -5.57 3.67
CA PRO A 51 -5.03 -4.24 3.30
C PRO A 51 -5.61 -3.51 4.51
N TYR A 52 -5.49 -2.18 4.52
CA TYR A 52 -6.30 -1.37 5.43
C TYR A 52 -7.77 -1.46 5.03
N THR A 53 -8.67 -1.44 6.03
CA THR A 53 -10.10 -1.26 5.77
C THR A 53 -10.33 0.12 5.16
N HIS A 54 -10.98 0.17 3.99
CA HIS A 54 -11.46 1.42 3.42
C HIS A 54 -12.56 1.98 4.33
N LEU A 55 -12.56 3.29 4.51
CA LEU A 55 -13.51 3.99 5.35
C LEU A 55 -14.69 4.48 4.52
N LEU A 56 -14.48 4.82 3.25
CA LEU A 56 -15.49 5.40 2.37
C LEU A 56 -16.39 4.34 1.74
N PRO A 57 -17.66 4.66 1.43
CA PRO A 57 -18.56 3.73 0.75
C PRO A 57 -18.06 3.42 -0.67
N THR A 58 -18.19 2.16 -1.07
CA THR A 58 -17.87 1.69 -2.41
C THR A 58 -18.79 2.36 -3.45
N LEU A 59 -18.23 2.78 -4.58
CA LEU A 59 -18.93 3.32 -5.74
C LEU A 59 -19.05 2.22 -6.78
N HIS A 60 -20.27 1.91 -7.24
CA HIS A 60 -20.45 0.95 -8.32
C HIS A 60 -20.03 1.55 -9.67
N LEU A 61 -19.51 0.71 -10.56
CA LEU A 61 -19.05 1.15 -11.89
C LEU A 61 -20.16 1.81 -12.72
N SER A 62 -21.41 1.38 -12.57
CA SER A 62 -22.58 1.98 -13.23
C SER A 62 -22.90 3.40 -12.76
N GLU A 63 -22.44 3.78 -11.56
CA GLU A 63 -22.62 5.11 -10.98
C GLU A 63 -21.44 6.04 -11.29
N ASN A 64 -20.38 5.54 -11.94
CA ASN A 64 -19.22 6.34 -12.31
C ASN A 64 -19.61 7.43 -13.33
N LYS A 65 -19.16 8.65 -13.10
CA LYS A 65 -19.43 9.83 -13.94
C LYS A 65 -18.13 10.41 -14.49
N ASP A 66 -18.26 11.34 -15.43
CA ASP A 66 -17.15 12.14 -15.92
C ASP A 66 -16.50 12.93 -14.76
N ARG A 67 -15.17 13.02 -14.81
CA ARG A 67 -14.36 13.50 -13.70
C ARG A 67 -13.60 14.77 -14.12
N PRO A 68 -14.00 15.96 -13.65
CA PRO A 68 -13.39 17.22 -14.09
C PRO A 68 -12.01 17.47 -13.49
N THR A 69 -11.70 16.89 -12.32
CA THR A 69 -10.40 17.07 -11.65
C THR A 69 -9.41 16.02 -12.17
N LEU A 70 -8.20 16.44 -12.51
CA LEU A 70 -7.13 15.53 -12.94
C LEU A 70 -6.62 14.70 -11.75
N LEU A 71 -6.15 15.36 -10.70
CA LEU A 71 -5.44 14.70 -9.61
C LEU A 71 -5.94 15.20 -8.25
N TYR A 72 -6.17 14.25 -7.33
CA TYR A 72 -6.66 14.53 -5.99
C TYR A 72 -5.74 13.97 -4.91
N PHE A 73 -5.51 14.77 -3.87
CA PHE A 73 -4.89 14.36 -2.64
C PHE A 73 -5.59 15.04 -1.46
N LYS A 74 -5.91 14.25 -0.44
CA LYS A 74 -6.33 14.78 0.86
C LYS A 74 -5.63 14.07 2.01
N GLY A 75 -4.84 14.81 2.78
CA GLY A 75 -4.05 14.28 3.88
C GLY A 75 -3.08 15.30 4.44
N ALA A 76 -2.49 15.03 5.61
CA ALA A 76 -1.56 15.96 6.25
C ALA A 76 -0.39 16.31 5.31
N ARG A 77 -0.14 17.61 5.08
CA ARG A 77 0.99 18.08 4.26
C ARG A 77 2.32 17.66 4.90
N HIS A 78 2.45 17.92 6.20
CA HIS A 78 3.64 17.59 6.97
C HIS A 78 3.45 16.27 7.74
N ARG A 79 4.41 15.36 7.59
CA ARG A 79 4.50 14.08 8.31
C ARG A 79 5.96 13.83 8.69
N HIS A 80 6.19 13.19 9.84
CA HIS A 80 7.53 12.75 10.24
C HIS A 80 8.10 11.77 9.20
N ARG A 81 9.45 11.66 9.14
CA ARG A 81 10.29 10.60 8.52
C ARG A 81 9.91 9.99 7.13
N GLY A 82 8.99 10.60 6.39
CA GLY A 82 8.63 10.31 5.00
C GLY A 82 7.89 11.47 4.31
N GLY A 83 7.66 12.58 5.04
CA GLY A 83 6.91 13.74 4.55
C GLY A 83 7.62 14.60 3.48
N LEU A 84 8.94 14.46 3.30
CA LEU A 84 9.69 15.33 2.36
C LEU A 84 9.21 15.20 0.91
N VAL A 85 8.87 13.99 0.47
CA VAL A 85 8.32 13.77 -0.88
C VAL A 85 6.94 14.42 -1.00
N ARG A 86 6.09 14.25 0.02
CA ARG A 86 4.76 14.84 0.06
C ARG A 86 4.80 16.36 0.08
N GLU A 87 5.69 16.94 0.85
CA GLU A 87 5.89 18.39 0.93
C GLU A 87 6.34 18.97 -0.41
N LYS A 88 7.34 18.36 -1.05
CA LYS A 88 7.78 18.77 -2.40
C LYS A 88 6.69 18.60 -3.45
N LEU A 89 5.94 17.50 -3.41
CA LEU A 89 4.78 17.30 -4.30
C LEU A 89 3.70 18.36 -4.04
N TRP A 90 3.51 18.77 -2.79
CA TRP A 90 2.60 19.87 -2.46
C TRP A 90 3.04 21.18 -3.10
N ASP A 91 4.34 21.50 -3.03
CA ASP A 91 4.89 22.73 -3.60
C ASP A 91 4.79 22.74 -5.14
N LEU A 92 4.97 21.58 -5.78
CA LEU A 92 4.88 21.42 -7.23
C LEU A 92 3.43 21.40 -7.76
N LEU A 93 2.49 20.82 -7.00
CA LEU A 93 1.14 20.52 -7.50
C LEU A 93 0.06 21.43 -6.92
N GLY A 94 0.31 22.11 -5.80
CA GLY A 94 -0.72 22.84 -5.05
C GLY A 94 -1.35 24.02 -5.78
N ASN A 95 -0.68 24.54 -6.82
CA ASN A 95 -1.17 25.67 -7.64
C ASN A 95 -1.52 25.26 -9.08
N GLU A 96 -1.43 23.97 -9.41
CA GLU A 96 -1.72 23.48 -10.75
C GLU A 96 -3.23 23.44 -11.01
N PRO A 97 -3.68 23.85 -12.22
CA PRO A 97 -5.09 23.74 -12.58
C PRO A 97 -5.53 22.27 -12.63
N ASP A 98 -6.78 22.04 -12.22
CA ASP A 98 -7.41 20.72 -12.15
C ASP A 98 -6.74 19.75 -11.16
N ILE A 99 -5.94 20.27 -10.22
CA ILE A 99 -5.35 19.49 -9.12
C ILE A 99 -5.88 20.00 -7.79
N VAL A 100 -6.23 19.08 -6.91
CA VAL A 100 -6.73 19.39 -5.57
C VAL A 100 -5.80 18.74 -4.55
N MET A 101 -5.08 19.59 -3.80
CA MET A 101 -4.22 19.22 -2.69
C MET A 101 -4.78 19.83 -1.40
N GLU A 102 -5.35 19.01 -0.52
CA GLU A 102 -6.01 19.49 0.70
C GLU A 102 -5.52 18.77 1.96
N GLU A 103 -5.58 19.46 3.10
CA GLU A 103 -5.36 18.80 4.38
C GLU A 103 -6.58 17.95 4.76
N GLY A 104 -6.30 16.79 5.36
CA GLY A 104 -7.31 15.83 5.76
C GLY A 104 -7.62 15.91 7.25
N PHE A 105 -8.90 15.82 7.61
CA PHE A 105 -9.38 15.79 8.99
C PHE A 105 -10.23 14.54 9.21
N PRO A 106 -10.03 13.77 10.30
CA PRO A 106 -10.77 12.54 10.56
C PRO A 106 -12.15 12.83 11.19
N ASN A 107 -12.98 13.61 10.50
CA ASN A 107 -14.33 13.96 10.92
C ASN A 107 -15.34 13.75 9.77
N ALA A 108 -16.64 13.91 10.05
CA ALA A 108 -17.71 13.68 9.07
C ALA A 108 -17.57 14.58 7.83
N THR A 109 -17.22 15.85 8.01
CA THR A 109 -16.98 16.78 6.90
C THR A 109 -15.80 16.33 6.03
N GLY A 110 -14.70 15.91 6.64
CA GLY A 110 -13.53 15.38 5.94
C GLY A 110 -13.84 14.10 5.16
N ARG A 111 -14.70 13.24 5.71
CA ARG A 111 -15.22 12.05 5.01
C ARG A 111 -16.01 12.44 3.75
N GLU A 112 -16.99 13.34 3.86
CA GLU A 112 -17.79 13.80 2.72
C GLU A 112 -16.95 14.48 1.64
N GLN A 113 -16.00 15.33 2.05
CA GLN A 113 -15.04 15.97 1.14
C GLN A 113 -14.18 14.93 0.42
N SER A 114 -13.75 13.87 1.11
CA SER A 114 -12.97 12.78 0.52
C SER A 114 -13.79 11.99 -0.50
N ILE A 115 -15.05 11.67 -0.18
CA ILE A 115 -15.97 11.02 -1.12
C ILE A 115 -16.13 11.88 -2.37
N LYS A 116 -16.45 13.16 -2.20
CA LYS A 116 -16.63 14.08 -3.33
C LYS A 116 -15.36 14.17 -4.16
N GLY A 117 -14.22 14.47 -3.54
CA GLY A 117 -12.94 14.65 -4.22
C GLY A 117 -12.49 13.42 -4.97
N MET A 118 -12.56 12.23 -4.36
CA MET A 118 -12.21 10.99 -5.05
C MET A 118 -13.15 10.67 -6.20
N ARG A 119 -14.47 10.93 -6.08
CA ARG A 119 -15.45 10.61 -7.14
C ARG A 119 -15.46 11.62 -8.30
N THR A 120 -14.92 12.83 -8.11
CA THR A 120 -14.79 13.84 -9.17
C THR A 120 -13.40 13.90 -9.81
N SER A 121 -12.46 13.06 -9.37
CA SER A 121 -11.07 13.12 -9.83
C SER A 121 -10.65 11.88 -10.59
N GLU A 122 -9.91 12.07 -11.69
CA GLU A 122 -9.41 10.98 -12.52
C GLU A 122 -8.44 10.09 -11.73
N PHE A 123 -7.50 10.74 -11.05
CA PHE A 123 -6.41 10.11 -10.32
C PHE A 123 -6.39 10.50 -8.84
N CYS A 124 -5.93 9.58 -7.99
CA CYS A 124 -5.70 9.81 -6.56
C CYS A 124 -4.22 9.62 -6.22
N LEU A 125 -3.60 10.66 -5.67
CA LEU A 125 -2.16 10.65 -5.37
C LEU A 125 -1.87 9.85 -4.09
N HIS A 126 -0.93 8.91 -4.18
CA HIS A 126 -0.46 8.07 -3.08
C HIS A 126 1.07 8.12 -2.99
N PRO A 127 1.65 9.20 -2.43
CA PRO A 127 3.07 9.21 -2.13
C PRO A 127 3.33 8.33 -0.90
N ALA A 128 4.29 7.41 -1.03
CA ALA A 128 4.72 6.57 0.08
C ALA A 128 5.14 7.46 1.27
N GLY A 129 4.61 7.16 2.44
CA GLY A 129 4.86 7.92 3.67
C GLY A 129 5.71 7.11 4.66
N ASP A 130 5.38 7.25 5.94
CA ASP A 130 5.89 6.37 7.00
C ASP A 130 5.49 4.92 6.70
N THR A 131 4.23 4.72 6.31
CA THR A 131 3.66 3.46 5.85
C THR A 131 3.61 3.45 4.31
N PRO A 132 3.95 2.35 3.61
CA PRO A 132 3.94 2.25 2.15
C PRO A 132 2.51 2.25 1.61
N THR A 133 1.55 1.75 2.40
CA THR A 133 0.11 1.84 2.13
C THR A 133 -0.63 2.55 3.26
N SER A 134 -1.83 3.05 2.98
CA SER A 134 -2.73 3.64 3.99
C SER A 134 -4.18 3.38 3.58
N CYS A 135 -5.14 3.59 4.48
CA CYS A 135 -6.57 3.48 4.16
C CYS A 135 -6.97 4.27 2.90
N ARG A 136 -6.27 5.39 2.62
CA ARG A 136 -6.53 6.24 1.45
C ARG A 136 -6.40 5.49 0.12
N LEU A 137 -5.47 4.54 0.02
CA LEU A 137 -5.29 3.72 -1.19
C LEU A 137 -6.54 2.88 -1.45
N PHE A 138 -7.04 2.23 -0.39
CA PHE A 138 -8.23 1.39 -0.48
C PHE A 138 -9.51 2.21 -0.62
N ASP A 139 -9.56 3.42 -0.05
CA ASP A 139 -10.65 4.39 -0.31
C ASP A 139 -10.69 4.81 -1.79
N ALA A 140 -9.52 5.05 -2.41
CA ALA A 140 -9.44 5.37 -3.83
C ALA A 140 -9.92 4.21 -4.71
N ILE A 141 -9.52 2.98 -4.38
CA ILE A 141 -10.01 1.75 -5.04
C ILE A 141 -11.54 1.64 -4.91
N ALA A 142 -12.06 1.79 -3.68
CA ALA A 142 -13.50 1.78 -3.40
C ALA A 142 -14.28 2.87 -4.16
N ASN A 143 -13.65 3.98 -4.55
CA ASN A 143 -14.31 5.10 -5.25
C ASN A 143 -13.94 5.24 -6.73
N LEU A 144 -13.32 4.20 -7.32
CA LEU A 144 -12.91 4.14 -8.74
C LEU A 144 -11.99 5.32 -9.15
N CYS A 145 -11.24 5.85 -8.19
CA CYS A 145 -10.23 6.88 -8.40
C CYS A 145 -8.89 6.19 -8.65
N ILE A 146 -8.28 6.41 -9.82
CA ILE A 146 -7.12 5.63 -10.26
C ILE A 146 -5.92 5.96 -9.36
N PRO A 147 -5.38 5.01 -8.59
CA PRO A 147 -4.26 5.29 -7.69
C PRO A 147 -2.99 5.64 -8.48
N VAL A 148 -2.34 6.73 -8.10
CA VAL A 148 -1.00 7.13 -8.58
C VAL A 148 -0.04 6.95 -7.41
N ILE A 149 0.61 5.80 -7.38
CA ILE A 149 1.52 5.38 -6.31
C ILE A 149 2.91 5.95 -6.61
N VAL A 150 3.34 6.92 -5.81
CA VAL A 150 4.67 7.52 -5.90
C VAL A 150 5.57 6.85 -4.87
N SER A 151 6.38 5.89 -5.31
CA SER A 151 7.38 5.19 -4.49
C SER A 151 8.44 4.55 -5.37
N ASP A 152 9.66 4.46 -4.86
CA ASP A 152 10.73 3.65 -5.48
C ASP A 152 10.68 2.19 -4.96
N GLU A 153 10.14 2.00 -3.76
CA GLU A 153 9.99 0.71 -3.08
C GLU A 153 8.62 0.71 -2.42
N VAL A 154 7.67 -0.07 -2.93
CA VAL A 154 6.36 -0.25 -2.33
C VAL A 154 6.00 -1.72 -2.39
N GLU A 155 5.42 -2.19 -1.29
CA GLU A 155 4.92 -3.55 -1.17
C GLU A 155 3.43 -3.44 -0.86
N LEU A 156 2.63 -4.19 -1.61
CA LEU A 156 1.18 -4.12 -1.59
C LEU A 156 0.57 -5.45 -1.12
N PRO A 157 -0.61 -5.42 -0.49
CA PRO A 157 -1.32 -6.64 -0.14
C PRO A 157 -1.54 -7.55 -1.35
N TYR A 158 -1.34 -8.84 -1.15
CA TYR A 158 -1.69 -9.88 -2.14
C TYR A 158 -0.96 -9.80 -3.50
N GLU A 159 0.22 -9.18 -3.56
CA GLU A 159 1.08 -9.23 -4.75
C GLU A 159 1.29 -10.66 -5.28
N GLY A 160 1.30 -10.83 -6.59
CA GLY A 160 1.36 -12.14 -7.26
C GLY A 160 0.03 -12.91 -7.26
N MET A 161 -1.00 -12.40 -6.57
CA MET A 161 -2.40 -12.80 -6.77
C MET A 161 -3.20 -11.70 -7.47
N ILE A 162 -2.83 -10.45 -7.23
CA ILE A 162 -3.41 -9.25 -7.83
C ILE A 162 -2.29 -8.49 -8.53
N ASP A 163 -2.51 -8.09 -9.78
CA ASP A 163 -1.61 -7.22 -10.49
C ASP A 163 -2.07 -5.76 -10.37
N TYR A 164 -1.42 -5.00 -9.50
CA TYR A 164 -1.73 -3.58 -9.30
C TYR A 164 -1.45 -2.73 -10.53
N THR A 165 -0.62 -3.18 -11.47
CA THR A 165 -0.33 -2.44 -12.70
C THR A 165 -1.53 -2.38 -13.64
N GLU A 166 -2.51 -3.27 -13.46
CA GLU A 166 -3.75 -3.29 -14.24
C GLU A 166 -4.75 -2.21 -13.81
N PHE A 167 -4.59 -1.61 -12.63
CA PHE A 167 -5.56 -0.63 -12.08
C PHE A 167 -4.91 0.57 -11.37
N SER A 168 -3.59 0.61 -11.28
CA SER A 168 -2.82 1.68 -10.63
C SER A 168 -1.65 2.12 -11.50
N ILE A 169 -1.18 3.34 -11.26
CA ILE A 169 -0.04 3.94 -11.93
C ILE A 169 1.11 4.02 -10.92
N PHE A 170 2.26 3.48 -11.28
CA PHE A 170 3.48 3.54 -10.47
C PHE A 170 4.43 4.60 -11.02
N VAL A 171 4.90 5.48 -10.14
CA VAL A 171 5.82 6.58 -10.49
C VAL A 171 6.98 6.59 -9.49
N SER A 172 8.21 6.62 -10.00
CA SER A 172 9.40 6.79 -9.16
C SER A 172 9.39 8.17 -8.49
N VAL A 173 9.95 8.27 -7.29
CA VAL A 173 10.03 9.54 -6.55
C VAL A 173 10.81 10.57 -7.37
N SER A 174 11.89 10.14 -8.02
CA SER A 174 12.72 10.99 -8.87
C SER A 174 11.94 11.64 -10.03
N ASN A 175 11.07 10.89 -10.71
CA ASN A 175 10.24 11.43 -11.78
C ASN A 175 9.12 12.31 -11.25
N ALA A 176 8.45 11.90 -10.16
CA ALA A 176 7.33 12.66 -9.60
C ALA A 176 7.74 14.06 -9.11
N LEU A 177 9.00 14.21 -8.68
CA LEU A 177 9.56 15.47 -8.18
C LEU A 177 10.14 16.38 -9.27
N ARG A 178 10.07 15.98 -10.54
CA ARG A 178 10.42 16.86 -11.67
C ARG A 178 9.26 17.81 -11.95
N PRO A 179 9.49 19.13 -12.05
CA PRO A 179 8.45 20.09 -12.39
C PRO A 179 7.68 19.67 -13.64
N GLU A 180 6.35 19.78 -13.59
CA GLU A 180 5.40 19.44 -14.66
C GLU A 180 5.44 17.99 -15.19
N TRP A 181 6.37 17.15 -14.76
CA TRP A 181 6.51 15.80 -15.31
C TRP A 181 5.30 14.94 -14.98
N LEU A 182 4.87 14.94 -13.71
CA LEU A 182 3.74 14.13 -13.25
C LEU A 182 2.43 14.57 -13.90
N THR A 183 2.20 15.88 -13.99
CA THR A 183 0.97 16.43 -14.57
C THR A 183 0.90 16.14 -16.08
N ASN A 184 1.99 16.34 -16.81
CA ASN A 184 2.07 15.99 -18.23
C ASN A 184 1.90 14.49 -18.48
N TYR A 185 2.52 13.65 -17.64
CA TYR A 185 2.38 12.20 -17.73
C TYR A 185 0.92 11.76 -17.55
N LEU A 186 0.23 12.25 -16.51
CA LEU A 186 -1.17 11.90 -16.24
C LEU A 186 -2.13 12.44 -17.31
N ARG A 187 -1.87 13.63 -17.88
CA ARG A 187 -2.68 14.21 -18.97
C ARG A 187 -2.56 13.43 -20.28
N ASN A 188 -1.44 12.76 -20.50
CA ASN A 188 -1.23 11.93 -21.70
C ASN A 188 -1.92 10.56 -21.62
N ILE A 189 -2.49 10.18 -20.46
CA ILE A 189 -3.24 8.94 -20.32
C ILE A 189 -4.61 9.11 -20.97
N SER A 190 -4.86 8.30 -22.01
CA SER A 190 -6.09 8.36 -22.80
C SER A 190 -7.33 8.01 -21.98
N LYS A 191 -8.50 8.47 -22.44
CA LYS A 191 -9.79 8.10 -21.85
C LYS A 191 -9.99 6.57 -21.82
N GLN A 192 -9.61 5.88 -22.90
CA GLN A 192 -9.70 4.42 -22.98
C GLN A 192 -8.91 3.73 -21.87
N GLN A 193 -7.64 4.13 -21.65
CA GLN A 193 -6.81 3.56 -20.57
C GLN A 193 -7.44 3.84 -19.20
N LYS A 194 -7.96 5.05 -18.97
CA LYS A 194 -8.65 5.40 -17.71
C LYS A 194 -9.91 4.55 -17.49
N ASP A 195 -10.67 4.26 -18.55
CA ASP A 195 -11.86 3.41 -18.47
C ASP A 195 -11.49 1.94 -18.21
N GLU A 196 -10.39 1.44 -18.78
CA GLU A 196 -9.83 0.12 -18.50
C GLU A 196 -9.38 0.01 -17.03
N PHE A 197 -8.61 0.99 -16.53
CA PHE A 197 -8.23 1.05 -15.12
C PHE A 197 -9.45 1.00 -14.20
N ARG A 198 -10.53 1.74 -14.49
CA ARG A 198 -11.76 1.73 -13.67
C ARG A 198 -12.52 0.42 -13.70
N LYS A 199 -12.56 -0.27 -14.85
CA LYS A 199 -13.15 -1.62 -14.93
C LYS A 199 -12.38 -2.59 -14.04
N ASN A 200 -11.05 -2.53 -14.08
CA ASN A 200 -10.19 -3.36 -13.25
C ASN A 200 -10.33 -3.00 -11.77
N LEU A 201 -10.41 -1.71 -11.41
CA LEU A 201 -10.73 -1.26 -10.05
C LEU A 201 -12.04 -1.87 -9.55
N ALA A 202 -13.11 -1.80 -10.34
CA ALA A 202 -14.42 -2.36 -9.98
C ALA A 202 -14.36 -3.88 -9.77
N HIS A 203 -13.51 -4.58 -10.53
CA HIS A 203 -13.31 -6.03 -10.37
C HIS A 203 -12.58 -6.38 -9.07
N VAL A 204 -11.58 -5.58 -8.66
CA VAL A 204 -10.78 -5.85 -7.47
C VAL A 204 -11.34 -5.28 -6.17
N GLN A 205 -12.31 -4.35 -6.24
CA GLN A 205 -12.96 -3.75 -5.07
C GLN A 205 -13.37 -4.79 -3.99
N PRO A 206 -14.11 -5.87 -4.32
CA PRO A 206 -14.54 -6.86 -3.32
C PRO A 206 -13.38 -7.54 -2.59
N ILE A 207 -12.20 -7.62 -3.21
CA ILE A 207 -11.01 -8.27 -2.64
C ILE A 207 -10.49 -7.54 -1.40
N PHE A 208 -10.73 -6.24 -1.31
CA PHE A 208 -10.28 -5.41 -0.19
C PHE A 208 -11.37 -5.21 0.88
N GLU A 209 -12.56 -5.79 0.70
CA GLU A 209 -13.64 -5.72 1.67
C GLU A 209 -13.42 -6.76 2.78
N TYR A 210 -13.42 -6.26 4.02
CA TYR A 210 -13.51 -7.11 5.20
C TYR A 210 -14.99 -7.34 5.51
N ASP A 211 -15.32 -8.56 5.91
CA ASP A 211 -16.68 -8.91 6.31
C ASP A 211 -17.08 -8.09 7.55
N THR A 212 -17.76 -6.97 7.33
CA THR A 212 -18.31 -6.20 8.43
C THR A 212 -19.63 -6.83 8.82
N SER A 213 -19.59 -7.68 9.84
CA SER A 213 -20.75 -8.14 10.61
C SER A 213 -21.58 -7.01 11.25
N TYR A 214 -21.29 -5.74 10.94
CA TYR A 214 -22.03 -4.55 11.37
C TYR A 214 -23.33 -4.31 10.59
N SER A 215 -23.60 -5.02 9.48
CA SER A 215 -24.84 -4.90 8.71
C SER A 215 -25.92 -5.93 9.08
N GLY A 216 -25.80 -6.64 10.20
CA GLY A 216 -26.80 -7.62 10.65
C GLY A 216 -26.96 -8.84 9.72
N SER A 217 -26.03 -9.02 8.78
CA SER A 217 -26.00 -10.13 7.84
C SER A 217 -25.20 -11.28 8.45
N THR A 218 -25.87 -12.28 9.00
CA THR A 218 -25.25 -13.53 9.49
C THR A 218 -24.87 -14.44 8.31
N GLY A 219 -24.16 -13.90 7.33
CA GLY A 219 -23.69 -14.61 6.14
C GLY A 219 -22.24 -15.08 6.30
N PRO A 220 -21.82 -16.14 5.59
CA PRO A 220 -20.40 -16.48 5.50
C PRO A 220 -19.62 -15.37 4.80
N ALA A 221 -18.36 -15.17 5.21
CA ALA A 221 -17.47 -14.18 4.61
C ALA A 221 -17.45 -14.31 3.07
N PRO A 222 -17.46 -13.18 2.32
CA PRO A 222 -17.45 -13.22 0.87
C PRO A 222 -16.30 -14.11 0.37
N PRO A 223 -16.55 -15.07 -0.53
CA PRO A 223 -15.53 -16.03 -0.98
C PRO A 223 -14.28 -15.35 -1.54
N ASP A 224 -14.43 -14.12 -2.04
CA ASP A 224 -13.37 -13.30 -2.61
C ASP A 224 -13.07 -12.02 -1.81
N GLY A 225 -13.40 -11.97 -0.52
CA GLY A 225 -13.06 -10.85 0.37
C GLY A 225 -11.64 -10.88 0.94
N ALA A 226 -11.26 -9.83 1.67
CA ALA A 226 -9.91 -9.65 2.21
C ALA A 226 -9.47 -10.79 3.14
N VAL A 227 -10.37 -11.31 3.98
CA VAL A 227 -10.06 -12.43 4.88
C VAL A 227 -9.68 -13.68 4.08
N ASN A 228 -10.43 -13.99 3.02
CA ASN A 228 -10.16 -15.17 2.19
C ASN A 228 -8.88 -15.00 1.37
N TYR A 229 -8.61 -13.81 0.83
CA TYR A 229 -7.34 -13.52 0.16
C TYR A 229 -6.15 -13.59 1.12
N THR A 230 -6.30 -13.16 2.37
CA THR A 230 -5.29 -13.35 3.42
C THR A 230 -4.98 -14.83 3.61
N TRP A 231 -6.00 -15.68 3.76
CA TRP A 231 -5.79 -17.14 3.88
C TRP A 231 -5.19 -17.78 2.64
N LYS A 232 -5.62 -17.38 1.43
CA LYS A 232 -5.01 -17.81 0.17
C LYS A 232 -3.52 -17.44 0.15
N LYS A 233 -3.15 -16.23 0.58
CA LYS A 233 -1.75 -15.77 0.62
C LYS A 233 -0.92 -16.51 1.67
N ILE A 234 -1.47 -16.75 2.87
CA ILE A 234 -0.85 -17.61 3.90
C ILE A 234 -0.55 -18.99 3.32
N ARG A 235 -1.53 -19.60 2.65
CA ARG A 235 -1.37 -20.93 2.04
C ARG A 235 -0.27 -20.96 0.98
N GLN A 236 -0.10 -19.90 0.20
CA GLN A 236 1.01 -19.80 -0.77
C GLN A 236 2.39 -19.75 -0.10
N LYS A 237 2.51 -19.08 1.04
CA LYS A 237 3.80 -18.92 1.76
C LYS A 237 4.15 -20.10 2.66
N LEU A 238 3.16 -20.86 3.11
CA LEU A 238 3.33 -21.92 4.10
C LEU A 238 4.36 -23.01 3.73
N PRO A 239 4.41 -23.56 2.50
CA PRO A 239 5.36 -24.63 2.18
C PRO A 239 6.82 -24.21 2.36
N MET A 240 7.18 -23.00 1.93
CA MET A 240 8.54 -22.46 2.08
C MET A 240 8.95 -22.36 3.55
N ILE A 241 8.02 -21.96 4.42
CA ILE A 241 8.27 -21.85 5.86
C ILE A 241 8.40 -23.25 6.48
N GLN A 242 7.54 -24.20 6.10
CA GLN A 242 7.64 -25.58 6.56
C GLN A 242 8.99 -26.21 6.20
N GLU A 243 9.46 -26.00 4.96
CA GLU A 243 10.80 -26.43 4.55
C GLU A 243 11.90 -25.76 5.36
N ALA A 244 11.80 -24.45 5.62
CA ALA A 244 12.78 -23.72 6.44
C ALA A 244 12.85 -24.29 7.88
N VAL A 245 11.70 -24.60 8.48
CA VAL A 245 11.62 -25.22 9.82
C VAL A 245 12.25 -26.62 9.82
N ILE A 246 12.00 -27.44 8.80
CA ILE A 246 12.60 -28.78 8.69
C ILE A 246 14.11 -28.69 8.52
N ARG A 247 14.60 -27.77 7.67
CA ARG A 247 16.05 -27.53 7.49
C ARG A 247 16.73 -27.10 8.78
N GLU A 248 16.06 -26.29 9.61
CA GLU A 248 16.59 -25.88 10.91
C GLU A 248 16.75 -27.07 11.87
N LYS A 249 15.76 -27.97 11.92
CA LYS A 249 15.82 -29.19 12.75
C LYS A 249 16.92 -30.17 12.33
N GLN A 250 17.35 -30.12 11.07
CA GLN A 250 18.40 -30.98 10.53
C GLN A 250 19.82 -30.48 10.85
N LYS A 251 19.97 -29.29 11.47
CA LYS A 251 21.29 -28.74 11.78
C LYS A 251 21.95 -29.51 12.93
N PRO A 252 23.18 -30.02 12.74
CA PRO A 252 23.95 -30.62 13.84
C PRO A 252 24.35 -29.58 14.89
N ASP A 253 24.40 -30.00 16.15
CA ASP A 253 24.80 -29.13 17.27
C ASP A 253 26.20 -28.54 17.04
N GLY A 254 26.34 -27.23 17.29
CA GLY A 254 27.61 -26.51 17.15
C GLY A 254 27.95 -26.03 15.74
N THR A 255 27.09 -26.28 14.74
CA THR A 255 27.33 -25.86 13.35
C THR A 255 26.70 -24.50 13.05
N SER A 256 27.51 -23.49 12.69
CA SER A 256 27.01 -22.23 12.12
C SER A 256 27.03 -22.31 10.59
N ILE A 257 25.85 -22.17 9.96
CA ILE A 257 25.75 -22.07 8.51
C ILE A 257 25.81 -20.59 8.15
N PRO A 258 26.71 -20.14 7.26
CA PRO A 258 26.70 -18.77 6.78
C PRO A 258 25.34 -18.45 6.16
N LEU A 259 24.78 -17.28 6.48
CA LEU A 259 23.58 -16.79 5.80
C LEU A 259 23.87 -16.76 4.31
N ARG A 260 23.19 -17.61 3.53
CA ARG A 260 23.21 -17.49 2.07
C ARG A 260 22.37 -16.28 1.72
N CYS A 261 23.02 -15.21 1.27
CA CYS A 261 22.30 -14.08 0.69
C CYS A 261 21.56 -14.58 -0.54
N HIS A 262 20.22 -14.53 -0.50
CA HIS A 262 19.41 -14.55 -1.70
C HIS A 262 19.45 -13.12 -2.26
N CYS A 263 20.44 -12.84 -3.09
CA CYS A 263 20.44 -11.63 -3.90
C CYS A 263 19.51 -11.90 -5.09
N THR A 264 18.40 -11.16 -5.15
CA THR A 264 17.61 -10.95 -6.36
C THR A 264 17.64 -9.47 -6.67
#